data_AF-A0A7S2LA18-F1
#
_entry.id   AF-A0A7S2LA18-F1
#
_cell.length_a   1.000
_cell.length_b   1.000
_cell.length_c   1.000
_cell.angle_alpha   90.00
_cell.angle_beta   90.00
_cell.angle_gamma   90.00
#
_symmetry.space_group_name_H-M   'P 1'
#
loop_
_entity.id
_entity.type
_entity.pdbx_description
1 polymer ?
#
loop_
_entity_poly.entity_id
_entity_poly.type
_entity_poly.pdbx_seq_one_letter_code
_entity_poly.pdbx_strand_id
1 'polypeptide(L)'
;DSVLEKIQDFIIMSTEDDDAQAAATDMCCASCGNTEGDEVKLKTCAACKLVRYCSVKCQKEHRPQHKARCKERVAELHDEILFQQPESSHLGDCPICLLPQSLYHDDATMMTCCTKIICDGCKFANMAHEMEANLESKCPFCRKPESKSKAECIQNRMKRIEKKDPVAIREHGAWCLEEKDLGGAVTFLTQASNLADAEAHYQLSKLYRDGEGVEKDSKKEWRLLEKAAIGGHPAARHNLGAREGNKCRYERAKKHYIIAANLGQDDSIKALKQGYEIGFVSKEEFADALRAYQAAKDETNSSQREAAKDYLAKREGW
;
A
#
# COMPACT_ATOMS: atom_id res chain seq x y z
N ASP A 1 8.69 -25.41 -53.76
CA ASP A 1 10.13 -25.51 -53.47
C ASP A 1 10.49 -24.70 -52.23
N SER A 2 10.18 -25.25 -51.05
CA SER A 2 10.95 -26.32 -50.37
C SER A 2 12.09 -25.78 -49.50
N VAL A 3 11.82 -24.73 -48.71
CA VAL A 3 12.48 -24.52 -47.40
C VAL A 3 11.49 -23.91 -46.39
N LEU A 4 10.59 -23.02 -46.84
CA LEU A 4 9.64 -22.34 -45.94
C LEU A 4 8.39 -23.16 -45.56
N GLU A 5 7.95 -24.12 -46.38
CA GLU A 5 6.85 -25.04 -46.02
C GLU A 5 7.28 -26.18 -45.09
N LYS A 6 8.59 -26.45 -44.93
CA LYS A 6 9.09 -27.54 -44.05
C LYS A 6 9.41 -27.08 -42.61
N ILE A 7 9.31 -25.79 -42.32
CA ILE A 7 9.54 -25.25 -40.96
C ILE A 7 8.20 -25.01 -40.24
N GLN A 8 7.09 -24.87 -40.97
CA GLN A 8 5.75 -24.83 -40.39
C GLN A 8 5.26 -26.22 -39.91
N ASP A 9 5.74 -27.31 -40.52
CA ASP A 9 5.37 -28.68 -40.10
C ASP A 9 6.23 -29.24 -38.96
N PHE A 10 7.36 -28.60 -38.61
CA PHE A 10 8.18 -28.99 -37.44
C PHE A 10 7.73 -28.29 -36.15
N ILE A 11 6.83 -27.31 -36.23
CA ILE A 11 6.25 -26.58 -35.09
C ILE A 11 4.85 -27.13 -34.73
N ILE A 12 4.30 -28.07 -35.50
CA ILE A 12 2.93 -28.60 -35.32
C ILE A 12 2.91 -30.08 -34.86
N MET A 13 4.05 -30.71 -34.55
CA MET A 13 4.10 -32.15 -34.18
C MET A 13 4.75 -32.46 -32.83
N SER A 14 4.70 -31.56 -31.84
CA SER A 14 5.13 -31.91 -30.47
C SER A 14 4.41 -31.18 -29.33
N THR A 15 3.19 -30.68 -29.53
CA THR A 15 2.40 -30.08 -28.43
C THR A 15 0.94 -30.53 -28.39
N GLU A 16 0.57 -31.53 -29.19
CA GLU A 16 -0.72 -32.20 -29.08
C GLU A 16 -0.47 -33.56 -28.42
N ASP A 17 -0.41 -33.56 -27.07
CA ASP A 17 -0.94 -34.64 -26.21
C ASP A 17 -0.51 -34.53 -24.72
N ASP A 18 0.42 -33.63 -24.36
CA ASP A 18 0.86 -33.49 -22.95
C ASP A 18 0.30 -32.26 -22.19
N ASP A 19 -0.23 -31.25 -22.88
CA ASP A 19 -0.80 -30.04 -22.23
C ASP A 19 -2.33 -30.09 -22.03
N ALA A 20 -3.03 -31.07 -22.61
CA ALA A 20 -4.45 -31.30 -22.36
C ALA A 20 -4.73 -32.02 -21.03
N GLN A 21 -3.69 -32.58 -20.38
CA GLN A 21 -3.82 -33.33 -19.12
C GLN A 21 -3.51 -32.48 -17.87
N ALA A 22 -3.10 -31.22 -18.02
CA ALA A 22 -2.73 -30.34 -16.89
C ALA A 22 -3.83 -29.34 -16.44
N ALA A 23 -4.99 -29.30 -17.12
CA ALA A 23 -6.10 -28.38 -16.81
C ALA A 23 -7.40 -29.08 -16.35
N ALA A 24 -7.33 -30.36 -15.95
CA ALA A 24 -8.49 -31.18 -15.54
C ALA A 24 -8.46 -31.61 -14.06
N THR A 25 -7.82 -30.83 -13.18
CA THR A 25 -8.00 -31.00 -11.74
C THR A 25 -9.02 -29.98 -11.24
N ASP A 26 -10.09 -30.43 -10.57
CA ASP A 26 -10.90 -29.67 -9.59
C ASP A 26 -12.36 -29.28 -9.95
N MET A 27 -13.12 -30.16 -10.63
CA MET A 27 -14.60 -30.12 -10.58
C MET A 27 -15.20 -31.17 -9.63
N CYS A 28 -14.40 -31.77 -8.75
CA CYS A 28 -14.85 -32.79 -7.83
C CYS A 28 -14.45 -32.49 -6.38
N CYS A 29 -15.21 -33.06 -5.44
CA CYS A 29 -14.91 -32.98 -4.03
C CYS A 29 -13.59 -33.70 -3.72
N ALA A 30 -12.64 -32.98 -3.13
CA ALA A 30 -11.30 -33.52 -2.83
C ALA A 30 -11.30 -34.69 -1.82
N SER A 31 -12.43 -34.98 -1.16
CA SER A 31 -12.54 -36.10 -0.23
C SER A 31 -13.27 -37.32 -0.81
N CYS A 32 -14.37 -37.12 -1.55
CA CYS A 32 -15.24 -38.21 -2.00
C CYS A 32 -15.32 -38.36 -3.52
N GLY A 33 -14.71 -37.45 -4.29
CA GLY A 33 -14.72 -37.48 -5.75
C GLY A 33 -16.03 -37.04 -6.42
N ASN A 34 -17.08 -36.69 -5.66
CA ASN A 34 -18.35 -36.21 -6.25
C ASN A 34 -18.13 -34.95 -7.08
N THR A 35 -18.64 -34.95 -8.30
CA THR A 35 -18.57 -33.79 -9.20
C THR A 35 -19.59 -32.72 -8.84
N GLU A 36 -19.29 -31.48 -9.21
CA GLU A 36 -20.25 -30.37 -9.13
C GLU A 36 -21.39 -30.59 -10.15
N GLY A 37 -22.63 -30.45 -9.68
CA GLY A 37 -23.84 -30.63 -10.49
C GLY A 37 -25.02 -29.91 -9.85
N ASP A 38 -26.22 -30.03 -10.44
CA ASP A 38 -27.40 -29.27 -10.02
C ASP A 38 -27.78 -29.47 -8.53
N GLU A 39 -27.53 -30.67 -8.00
CA GLU A 39 -27.81 -31.02 -6.60
C GLU A 39 -26.61 -30.85 -5.64
N VAL A 40 -25.38 -30.78 -6.16
CA VAL A 40 -24.14 -30.77 -5.36
C VAL A 40 -23.30 -29.54 -5.67
N LYS A 41 -23.32 -28.56 -4.76
CA LYS A 41 -22.49 -27.35 -4.84
C LYS A 41 -21.18 -27.55 -4.09
N LEU A 42 -20.06 -27.34 -4.77
CA LEU A 42 -18.74 -27.48 -4.17
C LEU A 42 -18.25 -26.14 -3.59
N LYS A 43 -17.75 -26.15 -2.35
CA LYS A 43 -17.17 -24.97 -1.70
C LYS A 43 -15.65 -25.09 -1.67
N THR A 44 -14.95 -24.08 -2.20
CA THR A 44 -13.49 -23.98 -2.10
C THR A 44 -13.04 -23.86 -0.65
N CYS A 45 -11.90 -24.46 -0.30
CA CYS A 45 -11.26 -24.23 0.99
C CYS A 45 -11.05 -22.73 1.21
N ALA A 46 -11.63 -22.17 2.27
CA ALA A 46 -11.59 -20.73 2.53
C ALA A 46 -10.16 -20.19 2.73
N ALA A 47 -9.23 -21.05 3.15
CA ALA A 47 -7.84 -20.69 3.41
C ALA A 47 -6.96 -20.74 2.15
N CYS A 48 -6.82 -21.92 1.51
CA CYS A 48 -5.86 -22.12 0.42
C CYS A 48 -6.45 -21.98 -0.99
N LYS A 49 -7.78 -22.02 -1.15
CA LYS A 49 -8.48 -21.96 -2.44
C LYS A 49 -8.14 -23.09 -3.46
N LEU A 50 -7.28 -24.05 -3.11
CA LEU A 50 -6.81 -25.11 -4.02
C LEU A 50 -7.73 -26.33 -4.19
N VAL A 51 -8.65 -26.54 -3.26
CA VAL A 51 -9.48 -27.74 -3.22
C VAL A 51 -10.90 -27.38 -2.87
N ARG A 52 -11.85 -28.17 -3.35
CA ARG A 52 -13.28 -27.96 -3.12
C ARG A 52 -13.91 -29.13 -2.36
N TYR A 53 -14.98 -28.85 -1.62
CA TYR A 53 -15.69 -29.84 -0.81
C TYR A 53 -17.21 -29.70 -0.99
N CYS A 54 -17.92 -30.83 -1.12
CA CYS A 54 -19.38 -30.84 -1.14
C CYS A 54 -20.01 -30.67 0.26
N SER A 55 -19.24 -30.92 1.33
CA SER A 55 -19.74 -30.84 2.70
C SER A 55 -18.63 -30.55 3.72
N VAL A 56 -19.03 -30.06 4.90
CA VAL A 56 -18.12 -29.88 6.05
C VAL A 56 -17.54 -31.21 6.52
N LYS A 57 -18.28 -32.31 6.36
CA LYS A 57 -17.81 -33.67 6.68
C LYS A 57 -16.60 -34.05 5.82
N CYS A 58 -16.74 -33.95 4.49
CA CYS A 58 -15.67 -34.19 3.54
C CYS A 58 -14.44 -33.30 3.79
N GLN A 59 -14.66 -32.03 4.16
CA GLN A 59 -13.56 -31.14 4.53
C GLN A 59 -12.79 -31.63 5.76
N LYS A 60 -13.49 -32.14 6.79
CA LYS A 60 -12.86 -32.68 8.00
C LYS A 60 -12.12 -33.98 7.73
N GLU A 61 -12.70 -34.86 6.91
CA GLU A 61 -12.11 -36.15 6.54
C GLU A 61 -10.82 -35.98 5.71
N HIS A 62 -10.79 -35.04 4.77
CA HIS A 62 -9.60 -34.76 3.97
C HIS A 62 -8.56 -33.88 4.69
N ARG A 63 -8.93 -33.23 5.82
CA ARG A 63 -8.05 -32.29 6.54
C ARG A 63 -6.68 -32.88 6.91
N PRO A 64 -6.54 -34.13 7.38
CA PRO A 64 -5.24 -34.72 7.72
C PRO A 64 -4.26 -34.77 6.53
N GLN A 65 -4.73 -35.12 5.33
CA GLN A 65 -3.88 -35.14 4.12
C GLN A 65 -3.64 -33.72 3.57
N HIS A 66 -4.64 -32.84 3.69
CA HIS A 66 -4.61 -31.52 3.10
C HIS A 66 -3.87 -30.44 3.92
N LYS A 67 -3.80 -30.59 5.25
CA LYS A 67 -3.38 -29.51 6.17
C LYS A 67 -1.99 -28.95 5.85
N ALA A 68 -1.02 -29.79 5.48
CA ALA A 68 0.34 -29.36 5.15
C ALA A 68 0.35 -28.47 3.89
N ARG A 69 -0.13 -29.01 2.76
CA ARG A 69 -0.27 -28.26 1.49
C ARG A 69 -1.14 -27.00 1.62
N CYS A 70 -2.19 -27.06 2.45
CA CYS A 70 -3.02 -25.90 2.75
C CYS A 70 -2.22 -24.77 3.41
N LYS A 71 -1.30 -25.11 4.33
CA LYS A 71 -0.48 -24.12 5.04
C LYS A 71 0.55 -23.49 4.11
N GLU A 72 1.18 -24.29 3.26
CA GLU A 72 2.11 -23.83 2.22
C GLU A 72 1.43 -22.86 1.27
N ARG A 73 0.27 -23.25 0.72
CA ARG A 73 -0.48 -22.35 -0.17
C ARG A 73 -0.95 -21.07 0.50
N VAL A 74 -1.34 -21.11 1.77
CA VAL A 74 -1.70 -19.88 2.50
C VAL A 74 -0.50 -18.94 2.61
N ALA A 75 0.71 -19.47 2.79
CA ALA A 75 1.93 -18.66 2.79
C ALA A 75 2.24 -18.10 1.41
N GLU A 76 2.05 -18.88 0.34
CA GLU A 76 2.20 -18.41 -1.04
C GLU A 76 1.21 -17.29 -1.37
N LEU A 77 -0.08 -17.47 -1.08
CA LEU A 77 -1.11 -16.44 -1.28
C LEU A 77 -0.80 -15.17 -0.49
N HIS A 78 -0.28 -15.32 0.73
CA HIS A 78 0.15 -14.17 1.52
C HIS A 78 1.32 -13.44 0.85
N ASP A 79 2.33 -14.16 0.36
CA ASP A 79 3.47 -13.57 -0.35
C ASP A 79 3.07 -12.96 -1.70
N GLU A 80 2.13 -13.56 -2.44
CA GLU A 80 1.56 -13.01 -3.68
C GLU A 80 0.95 -11.62 -3.42
N ILE A 81 0.16 -11.48 -2.34
CA ILE A 81 -0.43 -10.19 -1.94
C ILE A 81 0.66 -9.23 -1.41
N LEU A 82 1.58 -9.73 -0.59
CA LEU A 82 2.58 -8.90 0.07
C LEU A 82 3.57 -8.29 -0.95
N PHE A 83 3.94 -9.03 -1.99
CA PHE A 83 4.92 -8.59 -2.99
C PHE A 83 4.29 -8.03 -4.27
N GLN A 84 2.96 -7.86 -4.30
CA GLN A 84 2.32 -7.09 -5.36
C GLN A 84 2.76 -5.62 -5.28
N GLN A 85 3.23 -5.08 -6.41
CA GLN A 85 3.51 -3.65 -6.55
C GLN A 85 2.17 -2.89 -6.54
N PRO A 86 1.95 -1.96 -5.60
CA PRO A 86 0.79 -1.08 -5.64
C PRO A 86 0.95 -0.03 -6.75
N GLU A 87 -0.16 0.38 -7.36
CA GLU A 87 -0.21 1.37 -8.45
C GLU A 87 0.27 2.76 -8.00
N SER A 88 -0.07 3.15 -6.76
CA SER A 88 0.32 4.41 -6.15
C SER A 88 0.73 4.21 -4.69
N SER A 89 1.28 5.26 -4.09
CA SER A 89 1.45 5.27 -2.64
C SER A 89 0.10 5.40 -1.92
N HIS A 90 0.10 5.08 -0.63
CA HIS A 90 -1.06 5.26 0.24
C HIS A 90 -1.60 6.70 0.36
N LEU A 91 -0.82 7.70 -0.07
CA LEU A 91 -1.24 9.11 -0.08
C LEU A 91 -2.18 9.41 -1.26
N GLY A 92 -2.17 8.56 -2.30
CA GLY A 92 -2.94 8.73 -3.53
C GLY A 92 -2.56 9.98 -4.31
N ASP A 93 -3.50 10.47 -5.11
CA ASP A 93 -3.31 11.63 -5.97
C ASP A 93 -3.92 12.89 -5.38
N CYS A 94 -3.36 14.04 -5.74
CA CYS A 94 -3.98 15.32 -5.43
C CYS A 94 -5.32 15.43 -6.18
N PRO A 95 -6.45 15.73 -5.50
CA PRO A 95 -7.76 15.72 -6.13
C PRO A 95 -8.02 16.92 -7.05
N ILE A 96 -7.02 17.79 -7.27
CA ILE A 96 -7.10 18.96 -8.14
C ILE A 96 -6.26 18.75 -9.39
N CYS A 97 -4.96 18.48 -9.24
CA CYS A 97 -4.07 18.26 -10.40
C CYS A 97 -3.98 16.80 -10.84
N LEU A 98 -4.53 15.85 -10.07
CA LEU A 98 -4.49 14.41 -10.32
C LEU A 98 -3.06 13.82 -10.39
N LEU A 99 -2.06 14.57 -9.94
CA LEU A 99 -0.70 14.07 -9.81
C LEU A 99 -0.53 13.36 -8.46
N PRO A 100 0.27 12.27 -8.41
CA PRO A 100 0.62 11.59 -7.17
C PRO A 100 1.09 12.56 -6.09
N GLN A 101 0.73 12.28 -4.84
CA GLN A 101 1.22 13.05 -3.70
C GLN A 101 2.66 12.69 -3.39
N SER A 102 3.47 13.71 -3.07
CA SER A 102 4.84 13.53 -2.58
C SER A 102 4.83 12.76 -1.27
N LEU A 103 5.83 11.89 -1.08
CA LEU A 103 6.01 11.15 0.18
C LEU A 103 6.49 12.04 1.33
N TYR A 104 6.92 13.27 1.05
CA TYR A 104 7.39 14.20 2.08
C TYR A 104 6.21 14.99 2.65
N HIS A 105 6.15 15.04 3.98
CA HIS A 105 5.01 15.56 4.73
C HIS A 105 4.75 17.05 4.53
N ASP A 106 5.74 17.80 4.02
CA ASP A 106 5.66 19.26 3.85
C ASP A 106 5.16 19.71 2.48
N ASP A 107 4.70 18.78 1.63
CA ASP A 107 4.26 19.07 0.25
C ASP A 107 2.73 19.01 0.06
N ALA A 108 1.96 18.73 1.13
CA ALA A 108 0.50 18.65 1.04
C ALA A 108 -0.22 18.98 2.35
N THR A 109 -1.37 19.63 2.23
CA THR A 109 -2.22 20.01 3.36
C THR A 109 -3.56 19.28 3.34
N MET A 110 -3.98 18.73 4.49
CA MET A 110 -5.35 18.24 4.67
C MET A 110 -6.32 19.39 4.95
N MET A 111 -7.37 19.49 4.14
CA MET A 111 -8.43 20.49 4.33
C MET A 111 -9.50 20.00 5.31
N THR A 112 -9.59 20.59 6.50
CA THR A 112 -10.50 20.14 7.58
C THR A 112 -11.99 20.12 7.19
N CYS A 113 -12.41 20.98 6.27
CA CYS A 113 -13.79 21.06 5.79
C CYS A 113 -14.22 19.85 4.94
N CYS A 114 -13.30 19.20 4.24
CA CYS A 114 -13.58 18.12 3.27
C CYS A 114 -12.67 16.90 3.37
N THR A 115 -11.70 16.91 4.28
CA THR A 115 -10.73 15.84 4.53
C THR A 115 -9.95 15.41 3.29
N LYS A 116 -9.87 16.30 2.31
CA LYS A 116 -9.03 16.12 1.12
C LYS A 116 -7.63 16.64 1.41
N ILE A 117 -6.65 15.81 1.09
CA ILE A 117 -5.23 16.16 1.11
C ILE A 117 -4.92 16.79 -0.26
N ILE A 118 -4.54 18.06 -0.25
CA ILE A 118 -4.29 18.87 -1.45
C ILE A 118 -2.81 19.18 -1.48
N CYS A 119 -2.14 18.94 -2.62
CA CYS A 119 -0.74 19.31 -2.76
C CYS A 119 -0.56 20.82 -2.61
N ASP A 120 0.57 21.22 -2.04
CA ASP A 120 0.82 22.62 -1.71
C ASP A 120 0.93 23.50 -2.95
N GLY A 121 1.29 22.94 -4.10
CA GLY A 121 1.18 23.62 -5.39
C GLY A 121 -0.25 24.06 -5.73
N CYS A 122 -1.23 23.16 -5.61
CA CYS A 122 -2.63 23.51 -5.87
C CYS A 122 -3.21 24.44 -4.81
N LYS A 123 -2.81 24.28 -3.54
CA LYS A 123 -3.20 25.18 -2.45
C LYS A 123 -2.64 26.58 -2.67
N PHE A 124 -1.36 26.68 -3.03
CA PHE A 124 -0.66 27.93 -3.33
C PHE A 124 -1.27 28.62 -4.53
N ALA A 125 -1.52 27.90 -5.63
CA ALA A 125 -2.15 28.47 -6.82
C ALA A 125 -3.53 29.08 -6.51
N ASN A 126 -4.32 28.42 -5.66
CA ASN A 126 -5.60 28.97 -5.19
C ASN A 126 -5.41 30.24 -4.35
N MET A 127 -4.49 30.21 -3.38
CA MET A 127 -4.17 31.35 -2.52
C MET A 127 -3.68 32.56 -3.34
N ALA A 128 -2.79 32.35 -4.31
CA ALA A 128 -2.26 33.40 -5.17
C ALA A 128 -3.38 34.08 -5.98
N HIS A 129 -4.26 33.29 -6.60
CA HIS A 129 -5.43 33.82 -7.30
C HIS A 129 -6.38 34.60 -6.38
N GLU A 130 -6.65 34.09 -5.17
CA GLU A 130 -7.50 34.78 -4.20
C GLU A 130 -6.90 36.13 -3.77
N MET A 131 -5.58 36.22 -3.61
CA MET A 131 -4.88 37.47 -3.29
C MET A 131 -4.94 38.46 -4.46
N GLU A 132 -4.63 38.01 -5.68
CA GLU A 132 -4.64 38.86 -6.89
C GLU A 132 -6.04 39.43 -7.19
N ALA A 133 -7.08 38.61 -7.01
CA ALA A 133 -8.46 39.00 -7.25
C ALA A 133 -9.17 39.61 -6.03
N ASN A 134 -8.47 39.77 -4.90
CA ASN A 134 -9.00 40.26 -3.63
C ASN A 134 -10.29 39.52 -3.18
N LEU A 135 -10.23 38.20 -3.20
CA LEU A 135 -11.33 37.29 -2.85
C LEU A 135 -11.21 36.74 -1.43
N GLU A 136 -12.34 36.28 -0.87
CA GLU A 136 -12.34 35.54 0.40
C GLU A 136 -11.64 34.18 0.24
N SER A 137 -10.75 33.84 1.19
CA SER A 137 -10.06 32.54 1.23
C SER A 137 -11.04 31.38 1.37
N LYS A 138 -10.95 30.43 0.43
CA LYS A 138 -11.81 29.25 0.37
C LYS A 138 -10.99 28.00 0.16
N CYS A 139 -11.52 26.88 0.63
CA CYS A 139 -10.96 25.57 0.36
C CYS A 139 -10.79 25.36 -1.15
N PRO A 140 -9.57 25.04 -1.65
CA PRO A 140 -9.32 24.87 -3.08
C PRO A 140 -10.18 23.78 -3.74
N PHE A 141 -10.63 22.79 -2.94
CA PHE A 141 -11.43 21.67 -3.43
C PHE A 141 -12.94 21.91 -3.30
N CYS A 142 -13.46 22.13 -2.08
CA CYS A 142 -14.91 22.21 -1.86
C CYS A 142 -15.47 23.64 -1.81
N ARG A 143 -14.61 24.66 -2.00
CA ARG A 143 -14.95 26.08 -2.03
C ARG A 143 -15.66 26.65 -0.79
N LYS A 144 -15.71 25.89 0.32
CA LYS A 144 -16.18 26.42 1.61
C LYS A 144 -15.19 27.46 2.13
N PRO A 145 -15.65 28.52 2.81
CA PRO A 145 -14.76 29.48 3.48
C PRO A 145 -13.76 28.76 4.38
N GLU A 146 -12.51 29.23 4.36
CA GLU A 146 -11.47 28.66 5.21
C GLU A 146 -11.76 28.91 6.70
N SER A 147 -11.39 27.94 7.54
CA SER A 147 -11.57 28.04 8.99
C SER A 147 -10.73 29.19 9.54
N LYS A 148 -11.34 30.04 10.36
CA LYS A 148 -10.72 31.24 10.93
C LYS A 148 -10.01 30.99 12.26
N SER A 149 -10.17 29.79 12.83
CA SER A 149 -9.58 29.42 14.12
C SER A 149 -9.26 27.93 14.23
N LYS A 150 -8.33 27.58 15.13
CA LYS A 150 -8.05 26.17 15.49
C LYS A 150 -9.32 25.45 15.98
N ALA A 151 -10.20 26.15 16.71
CA ALA A 151 -11.46 25.59 17.20
C ALA A 151 -12.40 25.18 16.05
N GLU A 152 -12.56 26.01 15.02
CA GLU A 152 -13.34 25.65 13.83
C GLU A 152 -12.73 24.49 13.06
N CYS A 153 -11.40 24.44 12.93
CA CYS A 153 -10.68 23.31 12.33
C CYS A 153 -10.98 22.00 13.07
N ILE A 154 -10.95 22.01 14.40
CA ILE A 154 -11.28 20.85 15.23
C ILE A 154 -12.74 20.45 15.03
N GLN A 155 -13.68 21.40 15.09
CA GLN A 155 -15.10 21.12 14.86
C GLN A 155 -15.38 20.50 13.49
N ASN A 156 -14.74 21.02 12.43
CA ASN A 156 -14.88 20.48 11.09
C ASN A 156 -14.33 19.04 10.99
N ARG A 157 -13.19 18.77 11.64
CA ARG A 157 -12.62 17.42 11.74
C ARG A 157 -13.54 16.47 12.51
N MET A 158 -14.10 16.89 13.64
CA MET A 158 -15.03 16.06 14.43
C MET A 158 -16.27 15.65 13.61
N LYS A 159 -16.85 16.57 12.83
CA LYS A 159 -17.97 16.25 11.91
C LYS A 159 -17.61 15.19 10.86
N ARG A 160 -16.33 15.07 10.49
CA ARG A 160 -15.84 14.06 9.54
C ARG A 160 -15.56 12.73 10.23
N ILE A 161 -15.06 12.77 11.47
CA ILE A 161 -14.92 11.59 12.34
C ILE A 161 -16.27 10.92 12.60
N GLU A 162 -17.31 11.70 12.89
CA GLU A 162 -18.69 11.20 13.04
C GLU A 162 -19.18 10.44 11.80
N LYS A 163 -18.70 10.83 10.62
CA LYS A 163 -19.00 10.19 9.33
C LYS A 163 -18.05 9.03 8.99
N LYS A 164 -17.19 8.63 9.93
CA LYS A 164 -16.20 7.56 9.78
C LYS A 164 -15.23 7.79 8.62
N ASP A 165 -14.87 9.04 8.36
CA ASP A 165 -13.84 9.38 7.39
C ASP A 165 -12.47 8.91 7.91
N PRO A 166 -11.78 7.98 7.23
CA PRO A 166 -10.54 7.37 7.72
C PRO A 166 -9.41 8.38 7.88
N VAL A 167 -9.30 9.34 6.95
CA VAL A 167 -8.29 10.40 6.99
C VAL A 167 -8.57 11.29 8.21
N ALA A 168 -9.81 11.72 8.42
CA ALA A 168 -10.17 12.54 9.58
C ALA A 168 -9.83 11.86 10.92
N ILE A 169 -10.15 10.57 11.02
CA ILE A 169 -9.89 9.76 12.22
C ILE A 169 -8.38 9.64 12.44
N ARG A 170 -7.62 9.30 11.40
CA ARG A 170 -6.16 9.19 11.44
C ARG A 170 -5.51 10.51 11.87
N GLU A 171 -5.88 11.60 11.23
CA GLU A 171 -5.37 12.94 11.51
C GLU A 171 -5.68 13.39 12.94
N HIS A 172 -6.80 12.96 13.49
CA HIS A 172 -7.10 13.22 14.90
C HIS A 172 -6.28 12.35 15.84
N GLY A 173 -6.02 11.09 15.48
CA GLY A 173 -5.06 10.24 16.19
C GLY A 173 -3.64 10.81 16.19
N ALA A 174 -3.19 11.38 15.07
CA ALA A 174 -1.91 12.10 14.99
C ALA A 174 -1.89 13.35 15.87
N TRP A 175 -2.97 14.13 15.87
CA TRP A 175 -3.11 15.28 16.78
C TRP A 175 -3.05 14.86 18.26
N CYS A 176 -3.68 13.74 18.65
CA CYS A 176 -3.55 13.20 20.01
C CYS A 176 -2.09 12.88 20.38
N LEU A 177 -1.28 12.38 19.43
CA LEU A 177 0.16 12.16 19.68
C LEU A 177 0.90 13.48 19.96
N GLU A 178 0.63 14.53 19.18
CA GLU A 178 1.22 15.86 19.37
C GLU A 178 0.87 16.44 20.75
N GLU A 179 -0.38 16.26 21.19
CA GLU A 179 -0.85 16.69 22.51
C GLU A 179 -0.46 15.71 23.64
N LYS A 180 0.32 14.66 23.33
CA LYS A 180 0.77 13.61 24.25
C LYS A 180 -0.36 12.80 24.90
N ASP A 181 -1.55 12.81 24.31
CA ASP A 181 -2.66 11.92 24.66
C ASP A 181 -2.49 10.57 23.96
N LEU A 182 -1.65 9.71 24.55
CA LEU A 182 -1.38 8.38 23.99
C LEU A 182 -2.63 7.48 23.97
N GLY A 183 -3.55 7.63 24.93
CA GLY A 183 -4.79 6.86 24.97
C GLY A 183 -5.75 7.22 23.84
N GLY A 184 -5.91 8.51 23.59
CA GLY A 184 -6.64 9.03 22.42
C GLY A 184 -6.00 8.60 21.12
N ALA A 185 -4.67 8.73 21.00
CA ALA A 185 -3.94 8.34 19.79
C ALA A 185 -4.15 6.86 19.43
N VAL A 186 -3.97 5.95 20.39
CA VAL A 186 -4.20 4.51 20.18
C VAL A 186 -5.64 4.24 19.76
N THR A 187 -6.61 4.94 20.37
CA THR A 187 -8.03 4.79 20.08
C THR A 187 -8.35 5.17 18.64
N PHE A 188 -7.98 6.37 18.22
CA PHE A 188 -8.30 6.88 16.88
C PHE A 188 -7.47 6.15 15.79
N LEU A 189 -6.19 5.90 16.01
CA LEU A 189 -5.38 5.13 15.05
C LEU A 189 -5.88 3.69 14.89
N THR A 190 -6.40 3.07 15.95
CA THR A 190 -7.07 1.75 15.85
C THR A 190 -8.36 1.85 15.02
N GLN A 191 -9.16 2.90 15.21
CA GLN A 191 -10.37 3.11 14.41
C GLN A 191 -10.05 3.29 12.92
N ALA A 192 -9.06 4.12 12.57
CA ALA A 192 -8.63 4.30 11.18
C ALA A 192 -8.01 3.03 10.58
N SER A 193 -7.23 2.28 11.36
CA SER A 193 -6.69 0.98 10.95
C SER A 193 -7.79 -0.04 10.62
N ASN A 194 -8.90 -0.03 11.39
CA ASN A 194 -10.06 -0.89 11.10
C ASN A 194 -10.79 -0.51 9.80
N LEU A 195 -10.57 0.73 9.32
CA LEU A 195 -11.03 1.21 8.01
C LEU A 195 -9.98 1.00 6.90
N ALA A 196 -8.97 0.17 7.17
CA ALA A 196 -7.87 -0.16 6.26
C ALA A 196 -6.96 1.01 5.86
N ASP A 197 -6.91 2.08 6.66
CA ASP A 197 -5.99 3.19 6.42
C ASP A 197 -4.53 2.76 6.65
N ALA A 198 -3.70 2.87 5.61
CA ALA A 198 -2.33 2.35 5.62
C ALA A 198 -1.37 3.17 6.51
N GLU A 199 -1.57 4.49 6.59
CA GLU A 199 -0.79 5.35 7.49
C GLU A 199 -1.18 5.11 8.95
N ALA A 200 -2.47 4.91 9.24
CA ALA A 200 -2.90 4.55 10.59
C ALA A 200 -2.31 3.20 11.03
N HIS A 201 -2.25 2.21 10.13
CA HIS A 201 -1.54 0.96 10.40
C HIS A 201 -0.05 1.22 10.72
N TYR A 202 0.62 2.07 9.94
CA TYR A 202 2.02 2.40 10.17
C TYR A 202 2.24 3.13 11.50
N GLN A 203 1.48 4.17 11.80
CA GLN A 203 1.59 4.91 13.07
C GLN A 203 1.28 4.02 14.27
N LEU A 204 0.24 3.20 14.19
CA LEU A 204 -0.09 2.23 15.25
C LEU A 204 1.03 1.18 15.42
N SER A 205 1.71 0.78 14.34
CA SER A 205 2.84 -0.13 14.42
C SER A 205 4.01 0.46 15.23
N LYS A 206 4.26 1.77 15.09
CA LYS A 206 5.29 2.48 15.87
C LYS A 206 4.94 2.47 17.36
N LEU A 207 3.68 2.74 17.71
CA LEU A 207 3.24 2.68 19.12
C LEU A 207 3.46 1.28 19.74
N TYR A 208 3.16 0.20 19.00
CA TYR A 208 3.43 -1.16 19.47
C TYR A 208 4.91 -1.53 19.50
N ARG A 209 5.74 -0.96 18.64
CA ARG A 209 7.20 -1.15 18.63
C ARG A 209 7.84 -0.51 19.86
N ASP A 210 7.40 0.70 20.18
CA ASP A 210 8.01 1.57 21.19
C ASP A 210 7.37 1.38 22.58
N GLY A 211 6.15 0.82 22.63
CA GLY A 211 5.39 0.62 23.87
C GLY A 211 4.73 1.91 24.37
N GLU A 212 4.40 2.83 23.47
CA GLU A 212 3.83 4.13 23.80
C GLU A 212 2.30 4.05 23.85
N GLY A 213 1.72 4.18 25.06
CA GLY A 213 0.28 4.06 25.28
C GLY A 213 -0.28 2.64 25.17
N VAL A 214 0.56 1.67 24.80
CA VAL A 214 0.25 0.24 24.69
C VAL A 214 1.42 -0.59 25.18
N GLU A 215 1.15 -1.84 25.59
CA GLU A 215 2.23 -2.80 25.83
C GLU A 215 2.97 -3.09 24.51
N LYS A 216 4.29 -3.17 24.59
CA LYS A 216 5.14 -3.51 23.45
C LYS A 216 4.76 -4.88 22.91
N ASP A 217 4.15 -4.92 21.73
CA ASP A 217 3.78 -6.14 21.03
C ASP A 217 4.35 -6.12 19.64
N SER A 218 5.59 -6.58 19.62
CA SER A 218 6.34 -6.99 18.47
C SER A 218 5.46 -7.75 17.42
N LYS A 219 4.73 -8.82 17.79
CA LYS A 219 3.91 -9.58 16.82
C LYS A 219 2.85 -8.71 16.15
N LYS A 220 2.26 -7.80 16.91
CA LYS A 220 1.24 -6.88 16.43
C LYS A 220 1.83 -5.76 15.56
N GLU A 221 2.97 -5.19 15.94
CA GLU A 221 3.75 -4.25 15.13
C GLU A 221 3.91 -4.77 13.70
N TRP A 222 4.40 -6.01 13.53
CA TRP A 222 4.70 -6.51 12.18
C TRP A 222 3.47 -6.80 11.34
N ARG A 223 2.39 -7.29 11.96
CA ARG A 223 1.12 -7.46 11.23
C ARG A 223 0.57 -6.12 10.76
N LEU A 224 0.78 -5.06 11.54
CA LEU A 224 0.40 -3.71 11.15
C LEU A 224 1.30 -3.18 10.03
N LEU A 225 2.62 -3.41 10.10
CA LEU A 225 3.54 -3.07 9.01
C LEU A 225 3.21 -3.81 7.70
N GLU A 226 2.89 -5.10 7.75
CA GLU A 226 2.43 -5.87 6.57
C GLU A 226 1.18 -5.25 5.95
N LYS A 227 0.18 -4.90 6.77
CA LYS A 227 -1.04 -4.25 6.29
C LYS A 227 -0.78 -2.87 5.69
N ALA A 228 0.06 -2.05 6.35
CA ALA A 228 0.45 -0.75 5.83
C ALA A 228 1.18 -0.88 4.49
N ALA A 229 2.12 -1.82 4.40
CA ALA A 229 2.88 -2.07 3.19
C ALA A 229 1.97 -2.53 2.04
N ILE A 230 1.07 -3.48 2.28
CA ILE A 230 0.05 -3.92 1.31
C ILE A 230 -0.82 -2.73 0.87
N GLY A 231 -1.18 -1.83 1.79
CA GLY A 231 -1.90 -0.59 1.49
C GLY A 231 -1.07 0.51 0.82
N GLY A 232 0.14 0.22 0.33
CA GLY A 232 0.96 1.17 -0.42
C GLY A 232 1.82 2.10 0.43
N HIS A 233 2.10 1.77 1.68
CA HIS A 233 2.93 2.59 2.55
C HIS A 233 4.44 2.33 2.36
N PRO A 234 5.22 3.29 1.81
CA PRO A 234 6.62 3.03 1.42
C PRO A 234 7.57 2.85 2.61
N ALA A 235 7.42 3.65 3.68
CA ALA A 235 8.24 3.47 4.89
C ALA A 235 7.96 2.13 5.62
N ALA A 236 6.69 1.73 5.72
CA ALA A 236 6.34 0.41 6.26
C ALA A 236 6.97 -0.72 5.43
N ARG A 237 6.93 -0.59 4.10
CA ARG A 237 7.57 -1.53 3.17
C ARG A 237 9.09 -1.58 3.36
N HIS A 238 9.74 -0.43 3.51
CA HIS A 238 11.18 -0.34 3.83
C HIS A 238 11.51 -1.08 5.13
N ASN A 239 10.73 -0.86 6.19
CA ASN A 239 10.93 -1.51 7.48
C ASN A 239 10.80 -3.03 7.41
N LEU A 240 9.87 -3.55 6.57
CA LEU A 240 9.81 -4.99 6.29
C LEU A 240 11.06 -5.50 5.58
N GLY A 241 11.58 -4.73 4.61
CA GLY A 241 12.85 -5.02 3.94
C GLY A 241 14.02 -5.13 4.93
N ALA A 242 14.19 -4.12 5.79
CA ALA A 242 15.22 -4.11 6.84
C ALA A 242 15.10 -5.30 7.78
N ARG A 243 13.87 -5.66 8.15
CA ARG A 243 13.62 -6.82 9.01
C ARG A 243 14.00 -8.14 8.34
N GLU A 244 13.65 -8.34 7.07
CA GLU A 244 14.02 -9.55 6.34
C GLU A 244 15.54 -9.62 6.15
N GLY A 245 16.20 -8.49 5.91
CA GLY A 245 17.66 -8.37 5.86
C GLY A 245 18.32 -8.77 7.18
N ASN A 246 17.80 -8.29 8.31
CA ASN A 246 18.27 -8.67 9.65
C ASN A 246 18.09 -10.17 9.96
N LYS A 247 17.19 -10.86 9.26
CA LYS A 247 17.00 -12.31 9.33
C LYS A 247 17.78 -13.07 8.25
N CYS A 248 18.69 -12.40 7.55
CA CYS A 248 19.46 -12.93 6.42
C CYS A 248 18.60 -13.44 5.25
N ARG A 249 17.38 -12.92 5.08
CA ARG A 249 16.46 -13.28 3.98
C ARG A 249 16.56 -12.24 2.86
N TYR A 250 17.75 -12.13 2.29
CA TYR A 250 18.11 -11.06 1.37
C TYR A 250 17.22 -10.97 0.13
N GLU A 251 16.76 -12.11 -0.42
CA GLU A 251 15.84 -12.09 -1.57
C GLU A 251 14.49 -11.43 -1.25
N ARG A 252 13.95 -11.69 -0.05
CA ARG A 252 12.72 -11.03 0.41
C ARG A 252 12.97 -9.55 0.71
N ALA A 253 14.10 -9.25 1.34
CA ALA A 253 14.49 -7.87 1.64
C ALA A 253 14.59 -7.03 0.37
N LYS A 254 15.28 -7.54 -0.65
CA LYS A 254 15.41 -6.94 -1.98
C LYS A 254 14.05 -6.63 -2.61
N LYS A 255 13.11 -7.59 -2.62
CA LYS A 255 11.75 -7.38 -3.14
C LYS A 255 11.03 -6.23 -2.42
N HIS A 256 11.11 -6.17 -1.09
CA HIS A 256 10.53 -5.07 -0.33
C HIS A 256 11.15 -3.72 -0.69
N TYR A 257 12.49 -3.66 -0.81
CA TYR A 257 13.17 -2.42 -1.16
C TYR A 257 12.85 -1.96 -2.58
N ILE A 258 12.78 -2.87 -3.56
CA ILE A 258 12.36 -2.54 -4.93
C ILE A 258 10.96 -1.93 -4.92
N ILE A 259 9.98 -2.56 -4.25
CA ILE A 259 8.61 -2.05 -4.21
C ILE A 259 8.55 -0.65 -3.57
N ALA A 260 9.29 -0.44 -2.48
CA ALA A 260 9.33 0.86 -1.81
C ALA A 260 10.06 1.92 -2.65
N ALA A 261 11.16 1.56 -3.33
CA ALA A 261 11.90 2.46 -4.22
C ALA A 261 11.05 2.87 -5.42
N ASN A 262 10.28 1.95 -5.99
CA ASN A 262 9.31 2.24 -7.07
C ASN A 262 8.20 3.21 -6.64
N LEU A 263 7.97 3.37 -5.33
CA LEU A 263 7.05 4.37 -4.78
C LEU A 263 7.75 5.69 -4.40
N GLY A 264 9.05 5.81 -4.68
CA GLY A 264 9.85 7.00 -4.37
C GLY A 264 10.51 7.02 -2.98
N GLN A 265 10.62 5.88 -2.26
CA GLN A 265 11.24 5.85 -0.93
C GLN A 265 12.78 5.90 -0.99
N ASP A 266 13.36 6.98 -0.47
CA ASP A 266 14.79 7.25 -0.52
C ASP A 266 15.64 6.20 0.20
N ASP A 267 15.22 5.80 1.40
CA ASP A 267 16.01 4.85 2.18
C ASP A 267 16.06 3.47 1.53
N SER A 268 15.04 3.13 0.75
CA SER A 268 15.01 1.86 0.00
C SER A 268 15.94 1.89 -1.21
N ILE A 269 16.01 3.01 -1.95
CA ILE A 269 16.98 3.10 -3.06
C ILE A 269 18.43 3.14 -2.54
N LYS A 270 18.67 3.75 -1.35
CA LYS A 270 19.97 3.66 -0.66
C LYS A 270 20.30 2.23 -0.24
N ALA A 271 19.33 1.50 0.31
CA ALA A 271 19.52 0.10 0.69
C ALA A 271 19.82 -0.80 -0.52
N LEU A 272 19.17 -0.55 -1.66
CA LEU A 272 19.47 -1.26 -2.91
C LEU A 272 20.87 -0.93 -3.45
N LYS A 273 21.30 0.33 -3.34
CA LYS A 273 22.66 0.74 -3.71
C LYS A 273 23.71 0.00 -2.86
N GLN A 274 23.53 -0.03 -1.54
CA GLN A 274 24.40 -0.80 -0.64
C GLN A 274 24.38 -2.30 -1.00
N GLY A 275 23.20 -2.82 -1.36
CA GLY A 275 23.06 -4.20 -1.79
C GLY A 275 23.77 -4.53 -3.11
N TYR A 276 23.83 -3.57 -4.02
CA TYR A 276 24.61 -3.67 -5.24
C TYR A 276 26.12 -3.65 -4.94
N GLU A 277 26.58 -2.76 -4.05
CA GLU A 277 27.99 -2.66 -3.65
C GLU A 277 28.51 -3.94 -3.01
N ILE A 278 27.67 -4.66 -2.25
CA ILE A 278 28.05 -5.94 -1.62
C ILE A 278 27.67 -7.19 -2.44
N GLY A 279 27.04 -6.99 -3.61
CA GLY A 279 26.80 -8.04 -4.61
C GLY A 279 25.54 -8.91 -4.43
N PHE A 280 24.58 -8.56 -3.56
CA PHE A 280 23.29 -9.29 -3.48
C PHE A 280 22.18 -8.68 -4.37
N VAL A 281 22.39 -7.47 -4.89
CA VAL A 281 21.53 -6.85 -5.91
C VAL A 281 22.33 -6.80 -7.21
N SER A 282 21.75 -7.24 -8.32
CA SER A 282 22.42 -7.17 -9.62
C SER A 282 22.50 -5.74 -10.13
N LYS A 283 23.37 -5.51 -11.12
CA LYS A 283 23.46 -4.20 -11.80
C LYS A 283 22.14 -3.85 -12.49
N GLU A 284 21.50 -4.82 -13.15
CA GLU A 284 20.21 -4.61 -13.81
C GLU A 284 19.13 -4.26 -12.78
N GLU A 285 19.00 -5.04 -11.71
CA GLU A 285 18.01 -4.81 -10.65
C GLU A 285 18.14 -3.41 -10.04
N PHE A 286 19.36 -2.99 -9.73
CA PHE A 286 19.59 -1.65 -9.19
C PHE A 286 19.28 -0.55 -10.20
N ALA A 287 19.68 -0.72 -11.47
CA ALA A 287 19.41 0.25 -12.52
C ALA A 287 17.91 0.39 -12.79
N ASP A 288 17.16 -0.72 -12.77
CA ASP A 288 15.71 -0.73 -12.95
C ASP A 288 15.00 0.00 -11.80
N ALA A 289 15.37 -0.32 -10.56
CA ALA A 289 14.83 0.33 -9.38
C ALA A 289 15.16 1.83 -9.34
N LEU A 290 16.36 2.23 -9.77
CA LEU A 290 16.74 3.64 -9.83
C LEU A 290 15.91 4.42 -10.87
N ARG A 291 15.63 3.82 -12.03
CA ARG A 291 14.76 4.44 -13.05
C ARG A 291 13.33 4.59 -12.55
N ALA A 292 12.78 3.55 -11.91
CA ALA A 292 11.43 3.61 -11.35
C ALA A 292 11.33 4.62 -10.20
N TYR A 293 12.35 4.68 -9.34
CA TYR A 293 12.45 5.69 -8.28
C TYR A 293 12.45 7.11 -8.85
N GLN A 294 13.24 7.38 -9.90
CA GLN A 294 13.28 8.70 -10.53
C GLN A 294 11.93 9.05 -11.17
N ALA A 295 11.31 8.10 -11.89
CA ALA A 295 9.97 8.30 -12.46
C ALA A 295 8.93 8.66 -11.38
N ALA A 296 8.91 7.93 -10.27
CA ALA A 296 8.01 8.22 -9.15
C ALA A 296 8.21 9.63 -8.56
N LYS A 297 9.47 10.11 -8.47
CA LYS A 297 9.77 11.49 -8.04
C LYS A 297 9.31 12.51 -9.08
N ASP A 298 9.59 12.28 -10.35
CA ASP A 298 9.24 13.19 -11.44
C ASP A 298 7.72 13.33 -11.60
N GLU A 299 6.96 12.25 -11.43
CA GLU A 299 5.49 12.26 -11.45
C GLU A 299 4.87 13.16 -10.37
N THR A 300 5.59 13.38 -9.26
CA THR A 300 5.15 14.29 -8.19
C THR A 300 5.50 15.75 -8.46
N ASN A 301 6.23 16.08 -9.53
CA ASN A 301 6.66 17.45 -9.78
C ASN A 301 5.63 18.20 -10.63
N SER A 302 5.45 19.49 -10.34
CA SER A 302 4.68 20.39 -11.20
C SER A 302 5.14 21.84 -11.03
N SER A 303 4.90 22.66 -12.06
CA SER A 303 5.24 24.08 -12.00
C SER A 303 4.64 24.81 -10.80
N GLN A 304 3.43 24.42 -10.38
CA GLN A 304 2.76 24.99 -9.21
C GLN A 304 3.41 24.53 -7.90
N ARG A 305 3.83 23.26 -7.81
CA ARG A 305 4.54 22.74 -6.62
C ARG A 305 5.89 23.42 -6.46
N GLU A 306 6.63 23.63 -7.56
CA GLU A 306 7.89 24.38 -7.53
C GLU A 306 7.68 25.86 -7.15
N ALA A 307 6.66 26.52 -7.72
CA ALA A 307 6.32 27.89 -7.33
C ALA A 307 5.93 28.02 -5.84
N ALA A 308 5.24 27.01 -5.29
CA ALA A 308 4.90 26.97 -3.87
C ALA A 308 6.16 26.84 -2.99
N LYS A 309 7.09 25.96 -3.34
CA LYS A 309 8.38 25.80 -2.65
C LYS A 309 9.19 27.09 -2.67
N ASP A 310 9.30 27.73 -3.83
CA ASP A 310 10.01 29.01 -3.99
C ASP A 310 9.39 30.12 -3.12
N TYR A 311 8.06 30.17 -3.03
CA TYR A 311 7.35 31.12 -2.19
C TYR A 311 7.62 30.88 -0.69
N LEU A 312 7.57 29.62 -0.24
CA LEU A 312 7.84 29.27 1.16
C LEU A 312 9.30 29.54 1.55
N ALA A 313 10.25 29.18 0.68
CA ALA A 313 11.68 29.44 0.89
C ALA A 313 11.98 30.94 1.05
N LYS A 314 11.31 31.80 0.28
CA LYS A 314 11.42 33.27 0.42
C LYS A 314 10.82 33.79 1.72
N ARG A 315 9.82 33.11 2.29
CA ARG A 315 9.14 33.53 3.52
C ARG A 315 9.89 33.11 4.78
N GLU A 316 10.58 31.97 4.74
CA GLU A 316 11.40 31.45 5.86
C GLU A 316 12.82 32.02 5.89
N GLY A 317 13.27 32.64 4.79
CA GLY A 317 14.54 33.34 4.69
C GLY A 317 14.47 34.82 5.09
N TRP A 318 14.13 35.12 6.36
CA TRP A 318 14.48 36.34 7.10
C TRP A 318 14.66 36.02 8.60
#